data_AF-A0A1B9LQF0-F1
#
_entry.id   AF-A0A1B9LQF0-F1
#
_cell.length_a   1.000
_cell.length_b   1.000
_cell.length_c   1.000
_cell.angle_alpha   90.00
_cell.angle_beta   90.00
_cell.angle_gamma   90.00
#
_symmetry.space_group_name_H-M   'P 1'
#
loop_
_entity.id
_entity.type
_entity.pdbx_description
1 polymer ?
#
loop_
_entity_poly.entity_id
_entity_poly.type
_entity_poly.pdbx_seq_one_letter_code
_entity_poly.pdbx_strand_id
1 'polypeptide(L)'
;MATLAELKSIINKLDLLIESTNRKINLYQKRIKKYQDCIDMLNNKQASLSILEAKHSAIRNDAEAKKEVLIDKLKRVISIDEIQKSISIMSRTIKIQRANAKRDFWDAQKVIENAVMQLREAGISSNGLDKLVYMNYNRPDRDFPSSIGLDEILNLKEIKTTKGEE
;
A
#
# COMPACT_ATOMS: atom_id res chain seq x y z
N MET A 1 18.64 75.40 -36.25
CA MET A 1 18.57 74.14 -37.02
C MET A 1 19.70 73.26 -36.53
N ALA A 2 19.45 71.97 -36.26
CA ALA A 2 20.51 71.04 -35.86
C ALA A 2 21.54 70.93 -36.99
N THR A 3 22.81 70.87 -36.64
CA THR A 3 23.88 70.72 -37.63
C THR A 3 23.92 69.29 -38.17
N LEU A 4 24.45 69.11 -39.37
CA LEU A 4 24.56 67.79 -40.00
C LEU A 4 25.40 66.78 -39.16
N ALA A 5 26.34 67.28 -38.36
CA ALA A 5 27.11 66.50 -37.41
C ALA A 5 26.27 66.03 -36.20
N GLU A 6 25.40 66.89 -35.67
CA GLU A 6 24.48 66.54 -34.57
C GLU A 6 23.48 65.48 -35.01
N LEU A 7 22.93 65.60 -36.23
CA LEU A 7 22.02 64.61 -36.80
C LEU A 7 22.71 63.24 -36.97
N LYS A 8 23.95 63.20 -37.47
CA LYS A 8 24.73 61.95 -37.57
C LYS A 8 25.00 61.30 -36.20
N SER A 9 25.30 62.11 -35.19
CA SER A 9 25.52 61.63 -33.82
C SER A 9 24.25 61.02 -33.22
N ILE A 10 23.09 61.64 -33.45
CA ILE A 10 21.80 61.13 -33.00
C ILE A 10 21.45 59.81 -33.71
N ILE A 11 21.66 59.73 -35.03
CA ILE A 11 21.44 58.50 -35.81
C ILE A 11 22.28 57.35 -35.25
N ASN A 12 23.59 57.56 -35.06
CA ASN A 12 24.47 56.53 -34.49
C ASN A 12 24.01 56.06 -33.09
N LYS A 13 23.51 56.97 -32.24
CA LYS A 13 22.97 56.59 -30.93
C LYS A 13 21.70 55.75 -31.04
N LEU A 14 20.82 56.10 -31.98
CA LEU A 14 19.59 55.34 -32.25
C LEU A 14 19.92 53.95 -32.79
N ASP A 15 20.88 53.82 -33.70
CA ASP A 15 21.32 52.53 -34.25
C ASP A 15 21.86 51.60 -33.14
N LEU A 16 22.70 52.12 -32.25
CA LEU A 16 23.20 51.36 -31.09
C LEU A 16 22.06 50.92 -30.15
N LEU A 17 21.06 51.78 -29.94
CA LEU A 17 19.88 51.44 -29.14
C LEU A 17 19.04 50.35 -29.82
N ILE A 18 18.83 50.43 -31.13
CA ILE A 18 18.11 49.43 -31.93
C ILE A 18 18.83 48.08 -31.83
N GLU A 19 20.15 48.04 -32.03
CA GLU A 19 20.94 46.81 -31.90
C GLU A 19 20.82 46.19 -30.50
N SER A 20 20.97 47.01 -29.45
CA SER A 20 20.89 46.54 -28.07
C SER A 20 19.49 45.97 -27.75
N THR A 21 18.45 46.58 -28.29
CA THR A 21 17.05 46.17 -28.10
C THR A 21 16.79 44.87 -28.85
N ASN A 22 17.27 44.75 -30.09
CA ASN A 22 17.17 43.51 -30.87
C ASN A 22 17.87 42.33 -30.17
N ARG A 23 19.04 42.55 -29.56
CA ARG A 23 19.71 41.53 -28.74
C ARG A 23 18.84 41.10 -27.55
N LYS A 24 18.20 42.03 -26.86
CA LYS A 24 17.27 41.74 -25.75
C LYS A 24 16.04 40.96 -26.23
N ILE A 25 15.44 41.36 -27.35
CA ILE A 25 14.29 40.66 -27.95
C ILE A 25 14.66 39.21 -28.25
N ASN A 26 15.80 38.96 -28.91
CA ASN A 26 16.27 37.62 -29.22
C ASN A 26 16.51 36.77 -27.96
N LEU A 27 17.03 37.37 -26.89
CA LEU A 27 17.19 36.68 -25.61
C LEU A 27 15.84 36.31 -24.99
N TYR A 28 14.87 37.22 -25.01
CA TYR A 28 13.54 36.93 -24.47
C TYR A 28 12.80 35.88 -25.28
N GLN A 29 12.88 35.90 -26.61
CA GLN A 29 12.31 34.85 -27.46
C GLN A 29 12.90 33.47 -27.14
N LYS A 30 14.22 33.38 -26.94
CA LYS A 30 14.87 32.12 -26.52
C LYS A 30 14.37 31.65 -25.16
N ARG A 31 14.15 32.56 -24.21
CA ARG A 31 13.60 32.23 -22.88
C ARG A 31 12.15 31.77 -22.96
N ILE A 32 11.31 32.47 -23.72
CA ILE A 32 9.91 32.10 -23.96
C ILE A 32 9.84 30.67 -24.51
N LYS A 33 10.65 30.34 -25.52
CA LYS A 33 10.70 28.98 -26.07
C LYS A 33 11.04 27.93 -24.99
N LYS A 34 12.08 28.18 -24.19
CA LYS A 34 12.45 27.29 -23.08
C LYS A 34 11.33 27.10 -22.06
N TYR A 35 10.61 28.18 -21.71
CA TYR A 35 9.49 28.09 -20.78
C TYR A 35 8.32 27.33 -21.38
N GLN A 36 8.06 27.48 -22.68
CA GLN A 36 7.05 26.69 -23.38
C GLN A 36 7.39 25.19 -23.34
N ASP A 37 8.64 24.82 -23.66
CA ASP A 37 9.11 23.44 -23.60
C ASP A 37 8.97 22.84 -22.17
N CYS A 38 9.26 23.65 -21.14
CA CYS A 38 9.07 23.25 -19.75
C CYS A 38 7.60 23.06 -19.37
N ILE A 39 6.70 23.92 -19.84
CA ILE A 39 5.26 23.80 -19.61
C ILE A 39 4.73 22.53 -20.28
N ASP A 40 5.14 22.25 -21.51
CA ASP A 40 4.73 21.04 -22.23
C ASP A 40 5.22 19.77 -21.52
N MET A 41 6.47 19.78 -21.03
CA MET A 41 6.99 18.69 -20.20
C MET A 41 6.20 18.49 -18.90
N LEU A 42 5.86 19.58 -18.21
CA LEU A 42 5.07 19.52 -16.98
C LEU A 42 3.68 18.95 -17.23
N ASN A 43 3.00 19.41 -18.28
CA ASN A 43 1.68 18.93 -18.67
C ASN A 43 1.71 17.42 -18.99
N ASN A 44 2.72 16.97 -19.73
CA ASN A 44 2.90 15.55 -20.05
C ASN A 44 3.13 14.69 -18.79
N LYS A 45 3.94 15.18 -17.85
CA LYS A 45 4.17 14.48 -16.57
C LYS A 45 2.91 14.44 -15.71
N GLN A 46 2.16 15.54 -15.67
CA GLN A 46 0.91 15.62 -14.91
C GLN A 46 -0.15 14.66 -15.46
N ALA A 47 -0.28 14.57 -16.79
CA ALA A 47 -1.15 13.57 -17.43
C ALA A 47 -0.72 12.13 -17.11
N SER A 48 0.59 11.85 -17.15
CA SER A 48 1.12 10.52 -16.81
C SER A 48 0.86 10.14 -15.35
N LEU A 49 1.00 11.10 -14.44
CA LEU A 49 0.74 10.92 -13.01
C LEU A 49 -0.74 10.61 -12.76
N SER A 50 -1.64 11.36 -13.39
CA SER A 50 -3.08 11.13 -13.28
C SER A 50 -3.50 9.73 -13.77
N ILE A 51 -2.91 9.26 -14.88
CA ILE A 51 -3.14 7.89 -15.38
C ILE A 51 -2.64 6.85 -14.36
N LEU A 52 -1.48 7.08 -13.75
CA LEU A 52 -0.90 6.17 -12.76
C LEU A 52 -1.75 6.10 -11.48
N GLU A 53 -2.24 7.24 -10.99
CA GLU A 53 -3.15 7.31 -9.85
C GLU A 53 -4.46 6.55 -10.12
N ALA A 54 -5.04 6.74 -11.31
CA ALA A 54 -6.25 6.01 -11.71
C ALA A 54 -6.02 4.50 -11.73
N LYS A 55 -4.88 4.03 -12.29
CA LYS A 55 -4.50 2.62 -12.28
C LYS A 55 -4.30 2.09 -10.86
N HIS A 56 -3.61 2.84 -10.00
CA HIS A 56 -3.37 2.44 -8.62
C HIS A 56 -4.68 2.33 -7.83
N SER A 57 -5.60 3.29 -8.00
CA SER A 57 -6.93 3.24 -7.39
C SER A 57 -7.73 2.02 -7.88
N ALA A 58 -7.70 1.72 -9.19
CA ALA A 58 -8.37 0.55 -9.73
C ALA A 58 -7.82 -0.77 -9.15
N ILE A 59 -6.49 -0.93 -9.10
CA ILE A 59 -5.85 -2.12 -8.51
C ILE A 59 -6.22 -2.27 -7.03
N ARG A 60 -6.23 -1.16 -6.29
CA ARG A 60 -6.61 -1.16 -4.88
C ARG A 60 -8.06 -1.62 -4.70
N ASN A 61 -9.00 -1.07 -5.46
CA ASN A 61 -10.40 -1.43 -5.38
C ASN A 61 -10.62 -2.91 -5.77
N ASP A 62 -9.93 -3.40 -6.79
CA ASP A 62 -9.96 -4.81 -7.18
C ASP A 62 -9.42 -5.73 -6.09
N ALA A 63 -8.35 -5.33 -5.41
CA ALA A 63 -7.77 -6.09 -4.29
C ALA A 63 -8.71 -6.09 -3.08
N GLU A 64 -9.33 -4.96 -2.76
CA GLU A 64 -10.33 -4.84 -1.69
C GLU A 64 -11.58 -5.69 -2.01
N ALA A 65 -12.10 -5.65 -3.23
CA ALA A 65 -13.22 -6.49 -3.66
C ALA A 65 -12.90 -7.99 -3.59
N LYS A 66 -11.71 -8.40 -4.04
CA LYS A 66 -11.25 -9.80 -3.91
C LYS A 66 -11.13 -10.22 -2.45
N LYS A 67 -10.65 -9.32 -1.58
CA LYS A 67 -10.57 -9.56 -0.14
C LYS A 67 -11.95 -9.75 0.47
N GLU A 68 -12.93 -8.93 0.12
CA GLU A 68 -14.32 -9.09 0.60
C GLU A 68 -14.93 -10.43 0.17
N VAL A 69 -14.80 -10.81 -1.10
CA VAL A 69 -15.29 -12.11 -1.60
C VAL A 69 -14.63 -13.27 -0.86
N LEU A 70 -13.33 -13.18 -0.57
CA LEU A 70 -12.62 -14.19 0.21
C LEU A 70 -13.12 -14.23 1.64
N ILE A 71 -13.32 -13.08 2.29
CA ILE A 71 -13.88 -13.00 3.64
C ILE A 71 -15.27 -13.65 3.68
N ASP A 72 -16.13 -13.39 2.71
CA ASP A 72 -17.47 -13.98 2.66
C ASP A 72 -17.47 -15.48 2.42
N LYS A 73 -16.55 -15.99 1.58
CA LYS A 73 -16.33 -17.43 1.44
C LYS A 73 -15.80 -18.04 2.73
N LEU A 74 -14.88 -17.36 3.40
CA LEU A 74 -14.26 -17.81 4.64
C LEU A 74 -15.26 -17.86 5.79
N LYS A 75 -16.15 -16.87 5.91
CA LYS A 75 -17.25 -16.83 6.90
C LYS A 75 -18.18 -18.05 6.82
N ARG A 76 -18.30 -18.69 5.65
CA ARG A 76 -19.09 -19.92 5.50
C ARG A 76 -18.40 -21.15 6.06
N VAL A 77 -17.06 -21.12 6.17
CA VAL A 77 -16.24 -22.24 6.64
C VAL A 77 -15.86 -22.06 8.10
N ILE A 78 -15.51 -20.84 8.51
CA ILE A 78 -15.05 -20.50 9.86
C ILE A 78 -15.57 -19.13 10.31
N SER A 79 -15.85 -19.01 11.61
CA SER A 79 -16.26 -17.73 12.22
C SER A 79 -15.03 -16.88 12.60
N ILE A 80 -14.72 -15.88 11.78
CA ILE A 80 -13.59 -14.95 12.02
C ILE A 80 -13.77 -14.19 13.36
N ASP A 81 -15.00 -13.81 13.69
CA ASP A 81 -15.30 -13.08 14.92
C ASP A 81 -15.03 -13.93 16.17
N GLU A 82 -15.31 -15.23 16.10
CA GLU A 82 -15.01 -16.17 17.19
C GLU A 82 -13.49 -16.38 17.33
N ILE A 83 -12.77 -16.50 16.21
CA ILE A 83 -11.30 -16.58 16.21
C ILE A 83 -10.69 -15.33 16.86
N GLN A 84 -11.15 -14.13 16.48
CA GLN A 84 -10.65 -12.88 17.06
C GLN A 84 -10.95 -12.77 18.56
N LYS A 85 -12.16 -13.19 18.99
CA LYS A 85 -12.52 -13.27 20.41
C LYS A 85 -11.61 -14.25 21.15
N SER A 86 -11.34 -15.42 20.59
CA SER A 86 -10.45 -16.42 21.16
C SER A 86 -9.01 -15.91 21.28
N ILE A 87 -8.46 -15.27 20.24
CA ILE A 87 -7.13 -14.63 20.30
C ILE A 87 -7.08 -13.57 21.41
N SER A 88 -8.15 -12.78 21.55
CA SER A 88 -8.25 -11.76 22.61
C SER A 88 -8.34 -12.37 24.00
N ILE A 89 -9.01 -13.52 24.16
CA ILE A 89 -9.03 -14.27 25.42
C ILE A 89 -7.63 -14.81 25.72
N MET A 90 -7.01 -15.54 24.78
CA MET A 90 -5.67 -16.10 24.93
C MET A 90 -4.63 -15.03 25.28
N SER A 91 -4.66 -13.88 24.60
CA SER A 91 -3.72 -12.77 24.86
C SER A 91 -3.86 -12.18 26.26
N ARG A 92 -5.10 -12.11 26.78
CA ARG A 92 -5.36 -11.59 28.13
C ARG A 92 -4.95 -12.58 29.21
N THR A 93 -5.17 -13.88 28.97
CA THR A 93 -4.99 -14.92 29.99
C THR A 93 -3.57 -15.45 30.09
N ILE A 94 -2.76 -15.37 29.04
CA ILE A 94 -1.41 -15.98 28.98
C ILE A 94 -0.43 -15.47 30.05
N LYS A 95 -0.61 -14.25 30.56
CA LYS A 95 0.25 -13.68 31.62
C LYS A 95 -0.29 -13.90 33.03
N ILE A 96 -1.47 -14.48 33.19
CA ILE A 96 -2.17 -14.59 34.48
C ILE A 96 -1.95 -15.98 35.07
N GLN A 97 -1.17 -16.11 36.14
CA GLN A 97 -0.90 -17.40 36.79
C GLN A 97 -2.08 -17.87 37.68
N ARG A 98 -3.21 -18.22 37.07
CA ARG A 98 -4.41 -18.76 37.76
C ARG A 98 -4.98 -19.94 36.99
N ALA A 99 -5.47 -20.95 37.72
CA ALA A 99 -6.07 -22.15 37.11
C ALA A 99 -7.22 -21.82 36.13
N ASN A 100 -8.06 -20.84 36.47
CA ASN A 100 -9.15 -20.39 35.61
C ASN A 100 -8.62 -19.74 34.31
N ALA A 101 -7.59 -18.89 34.39
CA ALA A 101 -7.00 -18.26 33.20
C ALA A 101 -6.35 -19.28 32.26
N LYS A 102 -5.74 -20.33 32.82
CA LYS A 102 -5.19 -21.45 32.05
C LYS A 102 -6.29 -22.22 31.31
N ARG A 103 -7.44 -22.45 31.97
CA ARG A 103 -8.61 -23.07 31.34
C ARG A 103 -9.16 -22.19 30.22
N ASP A 104 -9.37 -20.90 30.48
CA ASP A 104 -9.87 -19.94 29.48
C ASP A 104 -8.96 -19.86 28.25
N PHE A 105 -7.63 -19.96 28.44
CA PHE A 105 -6.67 -20.02 27.35
C PHE A 105 -6.86 -21.27 26.49
N TRP A 106 -6.94 -22.45 27.11
CA TRP A 106 -7.11 -23.71 26.39
C TRP A 106 -8.47 -23.85 25.72
N ASP A 107 -9.53 -23.36 26.36
CA ASP A 107 -10.86 -23.34 25.76
C ASP A 107 -10.89 -22.45 24.50
N ALA A 108 -10.26 -21.27 24.57
CA ALA A 108 -10.10 -20.39 23.41
C ALA A 108 -9.19 -21.01 22.32
N GLN A 109 -8.10 -21.68 22.71
CA GLN A 109 -7.20 -22.39 21.80
C GLN A 109 -7.94 -23.51 21.05
N LYS A 110 -8.81 -24.25 21.74
CA LYS A 110 -9.62 -25.32 21.15
C LYS A 110 -10.61 -24.80 20.08
N VAL A 111 -11.15 -23.60 20.25
CA VAL A 111 -11.97 -22.96 19.20
C VAL A 111 -11.14 -22.71 17.94
N ILE A 112 -9.89 -22.28 18.10
CA ILE A 112 -8.98 -22.06 16.97
C ILE A 112 -8.57 -23.39 16.33
N GLU A 113 -8.31 -24.43 17.13
CA GLU A 113 -8.04 -25.79 16.64
C GLU A 113 -9.18 -26.32 15.76
N ASN A 114 -10.43 -26.16 16.22
CA ASN A 114 -11.61 -26.54 15.44
C ASN A 114 -11.70 -25.78 14.12
N ALA A 115 -11.42 -24.48 14.12
CA ALA A 115 -11.39 -23.67 12.91
C ALA A 115 -10.29 -24.13 11.94
N VAL A 116 -9.11 -24.50 12.44
CA VAL A 116 -8.03 -25.06 11.62
C VAL A 116 -8.45 -26.40 11.00
N MET A 117 -9.15 -27.27 11.74
CA MET A 117 -9.66 -28.52 11.19
C MET A 117 -10.67 -28.27 10.06
N GLN A 118 -11.63 -27.36 10.25
CA GLN A 118 -12.60 -26.98 9.22
C GLN A 118 -11.94 -26.42 7.95
N LEU A 119 -10.89 -25.60 8.10
CA LEU A 119 -10.11 -25.11 6.97
C LEU A 119 -9.40 -26.24 6.23
N ARG A 120 -8.79 -27.18 6.96
CA ARG A 120 -8.09 -28.32 6.37
C ARG A 120 -9.04 -29.25 5.62
N GLU A 121 -10.25 -29.47 6.12
CA GLU A 121 -11.31 -30.20 5.41
C GLU A 121 -11.71 -29.49 4.10
N ALA A 122 -11.70 -28.16 4.09
CA ALA A 122 -11.90 -27.36 2.89
C ALA A 122 -10.65 -27.31 1.98
N GLY A 123 -9.57 -28.01 2.31
CA GLY A 123 -8.32 -28.04 1.54
C GLY A 123 -7.48 -26.76 1.66
N ILE A 124 -7.68 -25.98 2.73
CA ILE A 124 -7.04 -24.69 2.96
C ILE A 124 -6.23 -24.75 4.26
N SER A 125 -5.04 -24.15 4.29
CA SER A 125 -4.26 -23.94 5.50
C SER A 125 -4.01 -22.45 5.75
N SER A 126 -3.80 -22.10 7.01
CA SER A 126 -3.43 -20.74 7.44
C SER A 126 -2.27 -20.82 8.40
N ASN A 127 -1.12 -20.28 7.98
CA ASN A 127 0.08 -20.25 8.81
C ASN A 127 -0.17 -19.51 10.15
N GLY A 128 -0.98 -18.46 10.15
CA GLY A 128 -1.32 -17.72 11.36
C GLY A 128 -2.14 -18.55 12.34
N LEU A 129 -3.16 -19.26 11.85
CA LEU A 129 -3.99 -20.11 12.70
C LEU A 129 -3.23 -21.34 13.20
N ASP A 130 -2.41 -21.97 12.34
CA ASP A 130 -1.57 -23.10 12.75
C ASP A 130 -0.60 -22.68 13.88
N LYS A 131 0.04 -21.51 13.79
CA LYS A 131 0.88 -20.99 14.89
C LYS A 131 0.09 -20.82 16.20
N LEU A 132 -1.13 -20.26 16.14
CA LEU A 132 -1.98 -20.04 17.31
C LEU A 132 -2.33 -21.36 18.01
N VAL A 133 -2.58 -22.42 17.25
CA VAL A 133 -2.82 -23.77 17.77
C VAL A 133 -1.62 -24.32 18.54
N TYR A 134 -0.38 -24.02 18.11
CA TYR A 134 0.83 -24.54 18.77
C TYR A 134 1.39 -23.65 19.87
N MET A 135 0.72 -22.55 20.24
CA MET A 135 1.19 -21.65 21.29
C MET A 135 1.17 -22.29 22.67
N ASN A 136 2.24 -22.09 23.43
CA ASN A 136 2.36 -22.57 24.79
C ASN A 136 2.02 -21.48 25.80
N TYR A 137 0.94 -21.71 26.57
CA TYR A 137 0.52 -20.86 27.68
C TYR A 137 1.66 -20.51 28.66
N ASN A 138 2.59 -21.45 28.91
CA ASN A 138 3.68 -21.26 29.88
C ASN A 138 4.87 -20.47 29.32
N ARG A 139 4.85 -20.04 28.05
CA ARG A 139 5.93 -19.28 27.39
C ARG A 139 5.42 -17.97 26.78
N PRO A 140 4.90 -17.03 27.59
CA PRO A 140 4.37 -15.75 27.09
C PRO A 140 5.42 -14.84 26.45
N ASP A 141 6.71 -15.08 26.71
CA ASP A 141 7.86 -14.41 26.10
C ASP A 141 8.05 -14.78 24.63
N ARG A 142 7.67 -15.99 24.25
CA ARG A 142 7.81 -16.53 22.89
C ARG A 142 6.47 -16.59 22.15
N ASP A 143 5.43 -17.08 22.82
CA ASP A 143 4.17 -17.49 22.21
C ASP A 143 3.05 -16.51 22.57
N PHE A 144 3.15 -15.26 22.11
CA PHE A 144 2.16 -14.23 22.44
C PHE A 144 1.07 -14.13 21.35
N PRO A 145 -0.21 -14.43 21.61
CA PRO A 145 -1.23 -14.53 20.56
C PRO A 145 -1.48 -13.24 19.79
N SER A 146 -1.31 -12.08 20.43
CA SER A 146 -1.45 -10.79 19.75
C SER A 146 -0.29 -10.44 18.79
N SER A 147 0.76 -11.27 18.72
CA SER A 147 1.82 -11.11 17.73
C SER A 147 1.38 -11.51 16.32
N ILE A 148 0.27 -12.25 16.20
CA ILE A 148 -0.28 -12.71 14.93
C ILE A 148 -1.36 -11.73 14.47
N GLY A 149 -1.05 -10.98 13.42
CA GLY A 149 -1.97 -10.03 12.80
C GLY A 149 -3.05 -10.70 11.96
N LEU A 150 -4.11 -9.95 11.63
CA LEU A 150 -5.19 -10.41 10.75
C LEU A 150 -4.69 -10.82 9.36
N ASP A 151 -3.67 -10.15 8.86
CA ASP A 151 -3.07 -10.47 7.57
C ASP A 151 -2.40 -11.85 7.57
N GLU A 152 -1.83 -12.30 8.70
CA GLU A 152 -1.27 -13.66 8.83
C GLU A 152 -2.37 -14.73 8.94
N ILE A 153 -3.48 -14.40 9.60
CA ILE A 153 -4.65 -15.30 9.73
C ILE A 153 -5.31 -15.49 8.37
N LEU A 154 -5.46 -14.42 7.60
CA LEU A 154 -6.07 -14.41 6.27
C LEU A 154 -5.08 -14.80 5.16
N ASN A 155 -3.82 -15.12 5.49
CA ASN A 155 -2.86 -15.69 4.55
C ASN A 155 -3.16 -17.17 4.33
N LEU A 156 -4.21 -17.43 3.56
CA LEU A 156 -4.71 -18.74 3.22
C LEU A 156 -3.91 -19.33 2.07
N LYS A 157 -3.51 -20.59 2.22
CA LYS A 157 -2.86 -21.37 1.16
C LYS A 157 -3.67 -22.61 0.87
N GLU A 158 -3.82 -22.93 -0.40
CA GLU A 158 -4.36 -24.23 -0.78
C GLU A 158 -3.35 -25.31 -0.38
N ILE A 159 -3.85 -26.34 0.30
CA ILE A 159 -3.09 -27.54 0.59
C ILE A 159 -2.99 -28.28 -0.75
N LYS A 160 -1.82 -28.18 -1.41
CA LYS A 160 -1.50 -29.03 -2.55
C LYS A 160 -1.51 -30.47 -2.06
N THR A 161 -2.65 -31.14 -2.19
CA THR A 161 -2.69 -32.59 -2.16
C THR A 161 -1.92 -33.02 -3.39
N THR A 162 -0.72 -33.55 -3.19
CA THR A 162 -0.11 -34.47 -4.15
C THR A 162 -1.09 -35.63 -4.29
N LYS A 163 -2.06 -35.49 -5.20
CA LYS A 163 -2.75 -36.65 -5.75
C LYS A 163 -1.66 -37.47 -6.41
N GLY A 164 -1.25 -38.54 -5.72
CA GLY A 164 -0.41 -39.57 -6.28
C GLY A 164 -1.11 -40.11 -7.52
N GLU A 165 -0.39 -40.04 -8.63
CA GLU A 165 -0.48 -41.03 -9.69
C GLU A 165 -0.07 -42.37 -9.08
N GLU A 166 -1.04 -43.27 -8.88
CA GLU A 166 -0.85 -44.72 -8.84
C GLU A 166 -1.95 -45.37 -9.68
#